data_AF-A0A411WVI9-F1
#
_entry.id   AF-A0A411WVI9-F1
#
_cell.length_a   1.000
_cell.length_b   1.000
_cell.length_c   1.000
_cell.angle_alpha   90.00
_cell.angle_beta   90.00
_cell.angle_gamma   90.00
#
_symmetry.space_group_name_H-M   'P 1'
#
loop_
_entity.id
_entity.type
_entity.pdbx_description
1 polymer ?
#
loop_
_entity_poly.entity_id
_entity_poly.type
_entity_poly.pdbx_seq_one_letter_code
_entity_poly.pdbx_strand_id
1 'polypeptide(L)'
;MNAFSANSFVPAIGRVLLATIFIFSAIGKIAAPEATIAYIQSVGLPFATLGLAIAIAVELGGGLLLVLGIKARAVAALLAVFSIVTGLAFHSAIGDQNQLIHLLKNFAMAGGLLQVVAFGAGAFSVDQRLARPAARQFA
;
A
#
# COMPACT_ATOMS: atom_id res chain seq x y z
N MET A 1 -16.23 -25.25 -2.05
CA MET A 1 -15.64 -23.93 -1.78
C MET A 1 -15.87 -23.07 -3.00
N ASN A 2 -16.91 -22.25 -3.00
CA ASN A 2 -17.27 -21.44 -4.17
C ASN A 2 -16.24 -20.32 -4.31
N ALA A 3 -15.31 -20.56 -5.23
CA ALA A 3 -14.29 -19.61 -5.64
C ALA A 3 -14.95 -18.28 -5.98
N PHE A 4 -14.35 -17.18 -5.49
CA PHE A 4 -14.53 -15.88 -6.10
C PHE A 4 -14.47 -16.06 -7.62
N SER A 5 -15.60 -15.83 -8.31
CA SER A 5 -15.73 -16.10 -9.73
C SER A 5 -14.50 -15.53 -10.46
N ALA A 6 -13.94 -16.29 -11.40
CA ALA A 6 -12.72 -15.94 -12.13
C ALA A 6 -12.78 -14.61 -12.93
N ASN A 7 -13.88 -13.86 -12.80
CA ASN A 7 -14.20 -12.58 -13.40
C ASN A 7 -14.72 -11.53 -12.37
N SER A 8 -14.46 -11.72 -11.08
CA SER A 8 -14.89 -10.78 -10.05
C SER A 8 -14.06 -9.49 -10.08
N PHE A 9 -14.73 -8.34 -10.16
CA PHE A 9 -14.11 -7.02 -10.03
C PHE A 9 -13.72 -6.67 -8.59
N VAL A 10 -14.26 -7.40 -7.60
CA VAL A 10 -14.11 -7.08 -6.17
C VAL A 10 -12.64 -7.01 -5.73
N PRO A 11 -11.74 -7.96 -6.06
CA PRO A 11 -10.33 -7.86 -5.67
C PRO A 11 -9.61 -6.66 -6.31
N ALA A 12 -10.01 -6.26 -7.52
CA ALA A 12 -9.43 -5.10 -8.19
C ALA A 12 -9.89 -3.79 -7.54
N ILE A 13 -11.19 -3.67 -7.24
CA ILE A 13 -11.74 -2.54 -6.50
C ILE A 13 -11.06 -2.44 -5.12
N GLY A 14 -10.93 -3.56 -4.41
CA GLY A 14 -10.23 -3.61 -3.13
C GLY A 14 -8.79 -3.11 -3.22
N ARG A 15 -8.03 -3.56 -4.22
CA ARG A 15 -6.66 -3.06 -4.46
C ARG A 15 -6.62 -1.58 -4.77
N VAL A 16 -7.54 -1.07 -5.58
CA VAL A 16 -7.63 0.37 -5.89
C VAL A 16 -7.91 1.18 -4.63
N LEU A 17 -8.91 0.79 -3.83
CA LEU A 17 -9.26 1.47 -2.59
C LEU A 17 -8.10 1.46 -1.58
N LEU A 18 -7.40 0.33 -1.43
CA LEU A 18 -6.21 0.24 -0.60
C LEU A 18 -5.08 1.14 -1.13
N ALA A 19 -4.87 1.19 -2.45
CA ALA A 19 -3.82 2.00 -3.07
C ALA A 19 -4.08 3.51 -2.99
N THR A 20 -5.34 3.95 -3.02
CA THR A 20 -5.73 5.36 -3.02
C THR A 20 -5.03 6.15 -1.92
N ILE A 21 -5.00 5.61 -0.70
CA ILE A 21 -4.42 6.35 0.43
C ILE A 21 -2.92 6.55 0.28
N PHE A 22 -2.18 5.58 -0.28
CA PHE A 22 -0.76 5.71 -0.54
C PHE A 22 -0.49 6.74 -1.64
N ILE A 23 -1.26 6.71 -2.72
CA ILE A 23 -1.09 7.65 -3.85
C ILE A 23 -1.35 9.08 -3.39
N PHE A 24 -2.46 9.33 -2.67
CA PHE A 24 -2.77 10.66 -2.14
C PHE A 24 -1.74 11.12 -1.10
N SER A 25 -1.29 10.21 -0.23
CA SER A 25 -0.22 10.48 0.74
C SER A 25 1.06 10.94 0.03
N ALA A 26 1.47 10.25 -1.03
CA ALA A 26 2.67 10.62 -1.79
C ALA A 26 2.51 11.94 -2.55
N ILE A 27 1.34 12.21 -3.15
CA ILE A 27 1.07 13.50 -3.81
C ILE A 27 1.19 14.65 -2.80
N GLY A 28 0.63 14.49 -1.59
CA GLY A 28 0.78 15.48 -0.53
C GLY A 28 2.24 15.72 -0.15
N LYS A 29 3.05 14.66 -0.07
CA LYS A 29 4.49 14.75 0.20
C LYS A 29 5.28 15.45 -0.92
N ILE A 30 4.88 15.26 -2.18
CA ILE A 30 5.49 15.94 -3.33
C ILE A 30 5.06 17.41 -3.39
N ALA A 31 3.81 17.71 -3.04
CA ALA A 31 3.28 19.07 -3.06
C ALA A 31 3.80 19.95 -1.92
N ALA A 32 4.15 19.35 -0.78
CA ALA A 32 4.67 20.05 0.40
C ALA A 32 5.83 19.26 1.06
N PRO A 33 7.00 19.19 0.39
CA PRO A 33 8.14 18.41 0.88
C PRO A 33 8.72 18.98 2.18
N GLU A 34 8.79 20.30 2.34
CA GLU A 34 9.34 20.96 3.54
C GLU A 34 8.51 20.65 4.78
N ALA A 35 7.17 20.66 4.66
CA ALA A 35 6.26 20.31 5.74
C ALA A 35 6.46 18.86 6.18
N THR A 36 6.66 17.95 5.23
CA THR A 36 6.89 16.53 5.53
C THR A 36 8.27 16.33 6.17
N ILE A 37 9.31 17.01 5.69
CA ILE A 37 10.65 16.96 6.31
C ILE A 37 10.58 17.43 7.76
N ALA A 38 9.93 18.56 8.02
CA ALA A 38 9.74 19.07 9.38
C ALA A 38 8.99 18.08 10.27
N TYR A 39 7.97 17.41 9.73
CA TYR A 39 7.23 16.38 10.47
C TYR A 39 8.10 15.15 10.80
N ILE A 40 8.91 14.66 9.84
CA ILE A 40 9.86 13.56 10.08
C ILE A 40 10.88 13.94 11.16
N GLN A 41 11.37 15.18 11.15
CA GLN A 41 12.27 15.69 12.18
C GLN A 41 11.60 15.79 13.55
N SER A 42 10.32 16.18 13.61
CA SER A 42 9.59 16.33 14.87
C SER A 42 9.44 15.04 15.67
N VAL A 43 9.48 13.88 15.00
CA VAL A 43 9.42 12.56 15.64
C VAL A 43 10.81 11.97 15.92
N GLY A 44 11.88 12.74 15.69
CA GLY A 44 13.26 12.37 16.03
C GLY A 44 13.93 11.40 15.06
N LEU A 45 13.36 11.14 13.88
CA LEU A 45 13.97 10.26 12.89
C LEU A 45 15.17 10.94 12.20
N PRO A 46 16.31 10.24 12.03
CA PRO A 46 17.44 10.76 11.29
C PRO A 46 17.17 10.78 9.78
N PHE A 47 17.96 11.56 9.03
CA PHE A 47 17.93 11.61 7.56
C PHE A 47 16.56 11.94 6.95
N ALA A 48 15.88 12.97 7.47
CA ALA A 48 14.51 13.31 7.07
C ALA A 48 14.28 13.43 5.54
N THR A 49 15.21 14.03 4.79
CA THR A 49 15.11 14.14 3.32
C THR A 49 15.16 12.78 2.63
N LEU A 50 16.00 11.86 3.13
CA LEU A 50 16.05 10.48 2.61
C LEU A 50 14.77 9.72 2.98
N GLY A 51 14.29 9.90 4.22
CA GLY A 51 13.02 9.34 4.67
C GLY A 51 11.84 9.78 3.80
N LEU A 52 11.78 11.07 3.44
CA LEU A 52 10.79 11.62 2.51
C LEU A 52 10.89 10.94 1.14
N ALA A 53 12.10 10.84 0.57
CA ALA A 53 12.30 10.21 -0.75
C ALA A 53 11.87 8.73 -0.75
N ILE A 54 12.22 7.98 0.29
CA ILE A 54 11.80 6.59 0.48
C ILE A 54 10.28 6.50 0.60
N ALA A 55 9.65 7.36 1.42
CA ALA A 55 8.20 7.39 1.58
C ALA A 55 7.49 7.63 0.25
N ILE A 56 7.90 8.64 -0.52
CA ILE A 56 7.32 8.93 -1.85
C ILE A 56 7.49 7.73 -2.79
N ALA A 57 8.70 7.14 -2.86
CA ALA A 57 8.96 6.01 -3.74
C ALA A 57 8.11 4.79 -3.39
N VAL A 58 7.99 4.46 -2.10
CA VAL A 58 7.21 3.32 -1.62
C VAL A 58 5.72 3.57 -1.79
N GLU A 59 5.22 4.74 -1.40
CA GLU A 59 3.78 5.06 -1.44
C GLU A 59 3.28 5.25 -2.87
N LEU A 60 3.97 6.04 -3.69
CA LEU A 60 3.55 6.29 -5.08
C LEU A 60 3.83 5.07 -5.94
N GLY A 61 5.05 4.54 -5.91
CA GLY A 61 5.44 3.38 -6.71
C GLY A 61 4.66 2.14 -6.30
N GLY A 62 4.61 1.84 -5.00
CA GLY A 62 3.84 0.72 -4.47
C GLY A 62 2.34 0.87 -4.72
N GLY A 63 1.77 2.06 -4.52
CA GLY A 63 0.35 2.34 -4.80
C GLY A 63 -0.01 2.06 -6.26
N LEU A 64 0.77 2.60 -7.21
CA LEU A 64 0.53 2.38 -8.64
C LEU A 64 0.69 0.91 -9.05
N LEU A 65 1.74 0.23 -8.56
CA LEU A 65 1.94 -1.20 -8.83
C LEU A 65 0.80 -2.05 -8.25
N LEU A 66 0.27 -1.69 -7.08
CA LEU A 66 -0.85 -2.37 -6.45
C LEU A 66 -2.16 -2.19 -7.26
N VAL A 67 -2.43 -0.99 -7.77
CA VAL A 67 -3.56 -0.71 -8.68
C VAL A 67 -3.48 -1.60 -9.92
N LEU A 68 -2.33 -1.61 -10.59
CA LEU A 68 -2.10 -2.41 -11.79
C LEU A 68 -2.08 -3.92 -11.51
N GLY A 69 -1.84 -4.30 -10.25
CA GLY A 69 -1.69 -5.69 -9.85
C GLY A 69 -0.44 -6.30 -10.45
N ILE A 70 0.68 -5.57 -10.39
CA ILE A 70 2.00 -6.02 -10.79
C ILE A 70 2.75 -6.47 -9.54
N LYS A 71 3.24 -7.70 -9.52
CA LYS A 71 3.88 -8.33 -8.33
C LYS A 71 3.04 -8.12 -7.07
N ALA A 72 1.72 -8.27 -7.17
CA ALA A 72 0.78 -7.71 -6.20
C ALA A 72 1.02 -8.22 -4.76
N ARG A 73 1.40 -9.49 -4.59
CA ARG A 73 1.70 -10.07 -3.26
C ARG A 73 2.93 -9.41 -2.63
N ALA A 74 4.00 -9.22 -3.41
CA ALA A 74 5.23 -8.60 -2.92
C ALA A 74 5.03 -7.12 -2.61
N VAL A 75 4.33 -6.40 -3.50
CA VAL A 75 4.01 -4.97 -3.31
C VAL A 75 3.09 -4.78 -2.10
N ALA A 76 2.07 -5.62 -1.93
CA ALA A 76 1.19 -5.56 -0.78
C ALA A 76 1.93 -5.85 0.54
N ALA A 77 2.86 -6.81 0.55
CA ALA A 77 3.69 -7.09 1.72
C ALA A 77 4.58 -5.89 2.08
N LEU A 78 5.23 -5.26 1.09
CA LEU A 78 6.02 -4.06 1.28
C LEU A 78 5.19 -2.92 1.88
N LEU A 79 4.02 -2.63 1.29
CA LEU A 79 3.13 -1.57 1.78
C LEU A 79 2.55 -1.88 3.16
N ALA A 80 2.33 -3.15 3.50
CA ALA A 80 1.84 -3.55 4.81
C ALA A 80 2.89 -3.28 5.90
N VAL A 81 4.14 -3.69 5.65
CA VAL A 81 5.29 -3.39 6.52
C VAL A 81 5.47 -1.89 6.65
N PHE A 82 5.45 -1.16 5.52
CA PHE A 82 5.55 0.30 5.52
C PHE A 82 4.46 0.95 6.39
N SER A 83 3.20 0.52 6.27
CA SER A 83 2.08 1.06 7.06
C SER A 83 2.27 0.81 8.55
N ILE A 84 2.71 -0.38 8.95
CA ILE A 84 2.98 -0.68 10.37
C ILE A 84 4.10 0.22 10.90
N VAL A 85 5.20 0.32 10.15
CA VAL A 85 6.36 1.13 10.54
C VAL A 85 5.98 2.61 10.66
N THR A 86 5.28 3.19 9.68
CA THR A 86 4.87 4.60 9.74
C THR A 86 3.79 4.86 10.79
N GLY A 87 2.86 3.92 10.99
CA GLY A 87 1.89 3.99 12.09
C GLY A 87 2.59 4.12 13.43
N LEU A 88 3.54 3.22 13.73
CA LEU A 88 4.27 3.20 15.00
C LEU A 88 5.23 4.39 15.16
N ALA A 89 5.88 4.82 14.07
CA ALA A 89 6.86 5.91 14.13
C ALA A 89 6.21 7.29 14.31
N PHE A 90 5.09 7.54 13.63
CA PHE A 90 4.47 8.87 13.58
C PHE A 90 3.28 9.03 14.51
N HIS A 91 2.67 7.92 14.96
CA HIS A 91 1.41 7.94 15.71
C HIS A 91 1.46 7.11 17.00
N SER A 92 2.55 7.24 17.76
CA SER A 92 2.80 6.47 19.00
C SER A 92 2.09 7.02 20.24
N ALA A 93 1.59 8.25 20.20
CA ALA A 93 0.90 8.88 21.34
C ALA A 93 -0.55 8.38 21.47
N ILE A 94 -0.75 7.15 21.94
CA ILE A 94 -2.07 6.48 22.02
C ILE A 94 -3.10 7.17 22.92
N GLY A 95 -2.67 8.08 23.80
CA GLY A 95 -3.56 8.91 24.63
C GLY A 95 -4.19 10.08 23.86
N ASP A 96 -3.64 10.44 22.71
CA ASP A 96 -4.24 11.41 21.78
C ASP A 96 -5.14 10.68 20.78
N GLN A 97 -6.41 11.06 20.74
CA GLN A 97 -7.42 10.39 19.92
C GLN A 97 -7.10 10.46 18.42
N ASN A 98 -6.52 11.56 17.95
CA ASN A 98 -6.19 11.75 16.54
C ASN A 98 -5.03 10.85 16.13
N GLN A 99 -3.99 10.78 16.96
CA GLN A 99 -2.85 9.86 16.81
C GLN A 99 -3.33 8.41 16.81
N LEU A 100 -4.18 8.02 17.77
CA LEU A 100 -4.73 6.66 17.85
C LEU A 100 -5.51 6.28 16.58
N ILE A 101 -6.35 7.17 16.05
CA ILE A 101 -7.08 6.91 14.80
C ILE A 101 -6.12 6.70 13.63
N HIS A 102 -5.06 7.50 13.52
CA HIS A 102 -4.07 7.33 12.45
C HIS A 102 -3.26 6.04 12.59
N LEU A 103 -2.93 5.62 13.81
CA LEU A 103 -2.30 4.33 14.08
C LEU A 103 -3.21 3.17 13.65
N LEU A 104 -4.47 3.18 14.10
CA LEU A 104 -5.46 2.15 13.78
C LEU A 104 -5.74 2.08 12.27
N LYS A 105 -5.79 3.24 11.60
CA LYS A 105 -5.89 3.32 10.14
C LYS A 105 -4.74 2.57 9.45
N ASN A 106 -3.50 2.82 9.86
CA ASN A 106 -2.33 2.15 9.30
C ASN A 106 -2.37 0.63 9.54
N PHE A 107 -2.84 0.18 10.71
CA PHE A 107 -2.99 -1.24 11.01
C PHE A 107 -4.10 -1.89 10.19
N ALA A 108 -5.22 -1.21 10.02
CA ALA A 108 -6.32 -1.66 9.15
C ALA A 108 -5.87 -1.76 7.69
N MET A 109 -5.09 -0.79 7.20
CA MET A 109 -4.48 -0.83 5.87
C MET A 109 -3.55 -2.04 5.72
N ALA A 110 -2.65 -2.27 6.69
CA ALA A 110 -1.77 -3.43 6.69
C ALA A 110 -2.56 -4.75 6.68
N GLY A 111 -3.63 -4.85 7.48
CA GLY A 111 -4.52 -6.01 7.46
C GLY A 111 -5.18 -6.25 6.10
N GLY A 112 -5.71 -5.21 5.46
CA GLY A 112 -6.27 -5.29 4.12
C GLY A 112 -5.24 -5.70 3.06
N LEU A 113 -4.03 -5.17 3.15
CA LEU A 113 -2.92 -5.54 2.27
C LEU A 113 -2.47 -6.99 2.49
N LEU A 114 -2.44 -7.48 3.73
CA LEU A 114 -2.17 -8.89 4.02
C LEU A 114 -3.22 -9.83 3.42
N GLN A 115 -4.46 -9.40 3.26
CA GLN A 115 -5.44 -10.17 2.49
C GLN A 115 -5.06 -10.26 1.00
N VAL A 116 -4.50 -9.20 0.41
CA VAL A 116 -3.95 -9.25 -0.96
C VAL A 116 -2.71 -10.17 -1.01
N VAL A 117 -1.87 -10.16 0.03
CA VAL A 117 -0.75 -11.11 0.15
C VAL A 117 -1.28 -12.54 0.18
N ALA A 118 -2.33 -12.85 0.96
CA ALA A 118 -2.86 -14.21 1.08
C ALA A 118 -3.55 -14.69 -0.21
N PHE A 119 -4.44 -13.88 -0.76
CA PHE A 119 -5.36 -14.27 -1.84
C PHE A 119 -4.93 -13.84 -3.25
N GLY A 120 -3.91 -12.99 -3.38
CA GLY A 120 -3.36 -12.54 -4.66
C GLY A 120 -4.14 -11.39 -5.33
N ALA A 121 -3.77 -11.09 -6.57
CA ALA A 121 -4.22 -9.88 -7.28
C ALA A 121 -5.65 -9.97 -7.87
N GLY A 122 -6.18 -11.18 -8.02
CA GLY A 122 -7.44 -11.44 -8.72
C GLY A 122 -7.35 -11.28 -10.25
N ALA A 123 -8.48 -11.49 -10.92
CA ALA A 123 -8.56 -11.66 -12.37
C ALA A 123 -8.19 -10.43 -13.20
N PHE A 124 -8.44 -9.23 -12.68
CA PHE A 124 -8.12 -7.95 -13.32
C PHE A 124 -6.78 -7.42 -12.82
N SER A 125 -5.72 -8.18 -13.08
CA SER A 125 -4.33 -7.80 -12.75
C SER A 125 -3.41 -8.06 -13.93
N VAL A 126 -2.32 -7.31 -14.03
CA VAL A 126 -1.26 -7.58 -15.02
C VAL A 126 -0.64 -8.95 -14.76
N ASP A 127 -0.40 -9.31 -13.50
CA ASP A 127 0.12 -10.64 -13.10
C ASP A 127 -0.72 -11.78 -13.70
N GLN A 128 -2.05 -11.71 -13.59
CA GLN A 128 -2.95 -12.75 -14.13
C GLN A 128 -3.00 -12.75 -15.66
N ARG A 129 -2.92 -11.57 -16.30
CA ARG A 129 -2.88 -11.47 -17.76
C ARG A 129 -1.62 -12.10 -18.34
N LEU A 130 -0.48 -11.98 -17.65
CA LEU A 130 0.78 -12.58 -18.06
C LEU A 130 0.85 -14.09 -17.76
N ALA A 131 0.08 -14.58 -16.80
CA ALA A 131 -0.02 -16.03 -16.52
C ALA A 131 -0.95 -16.79 -17.49
N ARG A 132 -1.93 -16.10 -18.11
CA ARG A 132 -2.93 -16.70 -19.02
C ARG A 132 -2.43 -17.21 -20.41
N PRO A 133 -1.34 -16.71 -21.04
CA PRO A 133 -0.92 -17.15 -22.37
C PRO A 133 -0.34 -18.58 -22.42
N ALA A 134 0.24 -19.07 -21.32
CA ALA A 134 0.89 -20.39 -21.28
C ALA A 134 -0.10 -21.58 -21.32
N ALA A 135 -1.37 -21.36 -20.95
CA ALA A 135 -2.37 -22.44 -20.89
C ALA A 135 -3.12 -22.69 -22.21
N ARG A 136 -2.92 -21.86 -23.24
CA ARG A 136 -3.62 -21.95 -24.54
C ARG A 136 -2.77 -22.51 -25.68
N GLN A 137 -1.49 -22.80 -25.46
CA GLN A 137 -0.60 -23.31 -26.51
C GLN A 137 -0.58 -24.85 -26.65
N PHE A 138 -1.33 -25.58 -25.82
CA PHE A 138 -1.38 -27.05 -25.83
C PHE A 138 -2.82 -27.62 -25.85
N ALA A 139 -3.81 -26.83 -26.26
CA ALA A 139 -5.20 -27.27 -26.38
C ALA A 139 -5.68 -27.15 -27.83
#